data_AF-A0AAN8YAK3-F1
#
_entry.id   AF-A0AAN8YAK3-F1
#
_cell.length_a   1.000
_cell.length_b   1.000
_cell.length_c   1.000
_cell.angle_alpha   90.00
_cell.angle_beta   90.00
_cell.angle_gamma   90.00
#
_symmetry.space_group_name_H-M   'P 1'
#
loop_
_entity.id
_entity.type
_entity.pdbx_description
1 polymer ?
#
loop_
_entity_poly.entity_id
_entity_poly.type
_entity_poly.pdbx_seq_one_letter_code
_entity_poly.pdbx_strand_id
1 'polypeptide(L)'
;MASSSSSNLGIIVQKNPAQSQLNELGIKSWPKWGCSPGKYQLKFDAQETCYLLRGKVKVSTKNSNDEIVEFGAGDLVIIPKGLSCTWDVSIAVDKHYKFDSS
;
A
#
# COMPACT_ATOMS: atom_id res chain seq x y z
N MET A 1 2.81 29.86 15.92
CA MET A 1 3.00 28.53 16.51
C MET A 1 1.70 27.76 16.41
N ALA A 2 1.65 26.77 15.52
CA ALA A 2 0.72 25.65 15.60
C ALA A 2 1.35 24.55 14.73
N SER A 3 2.27 23.80 15.32
CA SER A 3 2.75 22.55 14.75
C SER A 3 1.60 21.55 14.87
N SER A 4 0.65 21.63 13.95
CA SER A 4 -0.30 20.55 13.75
C SER A 4 0.44 19.46 12.99
N SER A 5 1.18 18.63 13.72
CA SER A 5 1.54 17.29 13.26
C SER A 5 0.24 16.52 13.11
N SER A 6 -0.46 16.72 12.00
CA SER A 6 -1.43 15.76 11.51
C SER A 6 -0.64 14.49 11.25
N SER A 7 -0.69 13.55 12.18
CA SER A 7 -0.34 12.15 11.96
C SER A 7 -1.30 11.63 10.89
N ASN A 8 -0.98 11.94 9.63
CA ASN A 8 -1.62 11.36 8.47
C ASN A 8 -1.27 9.87 8.50
N LEU A 9 -2.14 9.07 9.09
CA LEU A 9 -2.21 7.62 8.87
C LEU A 9 -2.74 7.36 7.45
N GLY A 10 -2.14 8.03 6.47
CA GLY A 10 -2.48 7.95 5.06
C GLY A 10 -1.62 6.91 4.38
N ILE A 11 -2.19 6.23 3.40
CA ILE A 11 -1.45 5.32 2.54
C ILE A 11 -0.52 6.17 1.66
N ILE A 12 0.77 5.91 1.70
CA ILE A 12 1.75 6.63 0.87
C ILE A 12 1.91 5.84 -0.42
N VAL A 13 1.63 6.49 -1.56
CA VAL A 13 1.84 5.91 -2.89
C VAL A 13 2.96 6.67 -3.58
N GLN A 14 4.07 5.98 -3.82
CA GLN A 14 5.16 6.48 -4.64
C GLN A 14 5.03 5.88 -6.04
N LYS A 15 4.63 6.74 -6.99
CA LYS A 15 4.48 6.34 -8.40
C LYS A 15 5.82 6.25 -9.08
N ASN A 16 6.08 5.12 -9.74
CA ASN A 16 7.30 4.87 -10.51
C ASN A 16 8.60 5.21 -9.74
N PRO A 17 8.88 4.54 -8.60
CA PRO A 17 10.10 4.76 -7.84
C PRO A 17 11.34 4.39 -8.66
N ALA A 18 12.47 5.03 -8.35
CA ALA A 18 13.73 4.73 -9.01
C ALA A 18 14.15 3.26 -8.79
N GLN A 19 14.72 2.62 -9.82
CA GLN A 19 15.17 1.23 -9.72
C GLN A 19 16.21 1.01 -8.61
N SER A 20 17.09 2.01 -8.36
CA SER A 20 18.04 1.96 -7.24
C SER A 20 17.33 1.79 -5.91
N GLN A 21 16.29 2.58 -5.65
CA GLN A 21 15.49 2.49 -4.43
C GLN A 21 14.82 1.11 -4.29
N LEU A 22 14.27 0.57 -5.37
CA LEU A 22 13.67 -0.77 -5.37
C LEU A 22 14.69 -1.87 -5.06
N ASN A 23 15.91 -1.74 -5.60
CA ASN A 23 17.01 -2.66 -5.34
C ASN A 23 17.52 -2.53 -3.89
N GLU A 24 17.65 -1.31 -3.37
CA GLU A 24 18.05 -1.04 -1.98
C GLU A 24 17.03 -1.60 -0.96
N LEU A 25 15.74 -1.46 -1.27
CA LEU A 25 14.66 -2.09 -0.49
C LEU A 25 14.67 -3.62 -0.59
N GLY A 26 15.36 -4.17 -1.60
CA GLY A 26 15.42 -5.61 -1.85
C GLY A 26 14.08 -6.20 -2.24
N ILE A 27 13.22 -5.47 -2.98
CA ILE A 27 11.85 -5.91 -3.31
C ILE A 27 11.81 -7.28 -3.97
N LYS A 28 12.88 -7.67 -4.69
CA LYS A 28 13.01 -8.96 -5.37
C LYS A 28 13.09 -10.14 -4.40
N SER A 29 13.56 -9.90 -3.18
CA SER A 29 13.63 -10.90 -2.11
C SER A 29 12.35 -10.98 -1.28
N TRP A 30 11.41 -10.05 -1.46
CA TRP A 30 10.16 -10.05 -0.71
C TRP A 30 9.22 -11.14 -1.24
N PRO A 31 8.38 -11.73 -0.37
CA PRO A 31 7.37 -12.67 -0.82
C PRO A 31 6.43 -12.03 -1.85
N LYS A 32 6.01 -12.84 -2.82
CA LYS A 32 5.02 -12.45 -3.82
C LYS A 32 3.63 -12.82 -3.31
N TRP A 33 2.68 -11.91 -3.52
CA TRP A 33 1.28 -12.14 -3.27
C TRP A 33 0.47 -11.75 -4.49
N GLY A 34 -0.55 -12.56 -4.78
CA GLY A 34 -1.48 -12.28 -5.86
C GLY A 34 -2.91 -12.49 -5.43
N CYS A 35 -3.83 -11.71 -6.01
CA CYS A 35 -5.24 -11.80 -5.70
C CYS A 35 -6.11 -11.45 -6.90
N SER A 36 -7.23 -12.16 -7.02
CA SER A 36 -8.24 -11.93 -8.05
C SER A 36 -8.98 -10.60 -7.82
N PRO A 37 -9.61 -10.05 -8.88
CA PRO A 37 -10.45 -8.87 -8.74
C PRO A 37 -11.63 -9.12 -7.79
N GLY A 38 -11.92 -8.14 -6.93
CA GLY A 38 -12.88 -8.25 -5.85
C GLY A 38 -12.70 -7.17 -4.78
N LYS A 39 -13.60 -7.15 -3.79
CA LYS A 39 -13.54 -6.22 -2.65
C LYS A 39 -13.09 -6.95 -1.40
N TYR A 40 -12.04 -6.46 -0.76
CA TYR A 40 -11.42 -7.07 0.42
C TYR A 40 -11.30 -6.04 1.53
N GLN A 41 -11.81 -6.38 2.72
CA GLN A 41 -11.63 -5.54 3.91
C GLN A 41 -10.38 -6.01 4.64
N LEU A 42 -9.38 -5.14 4.74
CA LEU A 42 -8.10 -5.45 5.33
C LEU A 42 -7.83 -4.53 6.53
N LYS A 43 -7.23 -5.13 7.55
CA LYS A 43 -6.68 -4.43 8.71
C LYS A 43 -5.19 -4.74 8.78
N PHE A 44 -4.38 -3.69 8.86
CA PHE A 44 -2.94 -3.81 8.90
C PHE A 44 -2.48 -3.67 10.35
N ASP A 45 -2.18 -4.77 11.03
CA ASP A 45 -1.67 -4.75 12.42
C ASP A 45 -0.17 -4.39 12.51
N ALA A 46 0.51 -4.31 11.37
CA ALA A 46 1.88 -3.84 11.20
C ALA A 46 1.98 -2.96 9.95
N GLN A 47 3.05 -2.15 9.85
CA GLN A 47 3.30 -1.38 8.65
C GLN A 47 3.62 -2.35 7.50
N GLU A 48 2.91 -2.23 6.38
CA GLU A 48 3.19 -3.01 5.17
C GLU A 48 3.76 -2.10 4.10
N THR A 49 4.92 -2.47 3.56
CA THR A 49 5.43 -1.89 2.32
C THR A 49 5.21 -2.90 1.20
N CYS A 50 4.54 -2.50 0.13
CA CYS A 50 4.31 -3.37 -1.01
C CYS A 50 4.56 -2.67 -2.34
N TYR A 51 5.11 -3.40 -3.30
CA TYR A 51 5.37 -2.96 -4.66
C TYR A 51 4.49 -3.73 -5.63
N LEU A 52 3.63 -3.04 -6.36
CA LEU A 52 2.74 -3.68 -7.32
C LEU A 52 3.48 -3.94 -8.63
N LEU A 53 3.57 -5.20 -9.03
CA LEU A 53 4.05 -5.62 -10.34
C LEU A 53 2.94 -5.55 -11.38
N ARG A 54 1.71 -5.89 -10.98
CA ARG A 54 0.53 -5.89 -11.84
C ARG A 54 -0.73 -5.59 -11.04
N GLY A 55 -1.74 -5.09 -11.73
CA GLY A 55 -3.08 -4.90 -11.19
C GLY A 55 -3.45 -3.44 -11.02
N LYS A 56 -4.67 -3.22 -10.57
CA LYS A 56 -5.22 -1.90 -10.25
C LYS A 56 -6.09 -2.03 -9.02
N VAL A 57 -5.79 -1.22 -8.01
CA VAL A 57 -6.47 -1.25 -6.72
C VAL A 57 -6.91 0.16 -6.36
N LYS A 58 -8.14 0.27 -5.89
CA LYS A 58 -8.68 1.44 -5.22
C LYS A 58 -8.85 1.09 -3.75
N VAL A 59 -8.18 1.81 -2.87
CA VAL A 59 -8.27 1.62 -1.43
C VAL A 59 -9.08 2.75 -0.82
N SER A 60 -10.17 2.39 -0.14
CA SER A 60 -10.99 3.32 0.63
C SER A 60 -10.69 3.17 2.12
N THR A 61 -10.22 4.23 2.76
CA THR A 61 -9.94 4.26 4.19
C THR A 61 -11.16 4.78 4.95
N LYS A 62 -11.60 4.05 5.99
CA LYS A 62 -12.72 4.49 6.86
C LYS A 62 -12.23 5.44 7.97
N ASN A 63 -11.33 6.37 7.66
CA ASN A 63 -10.97 7.45 8.58
C ASN A 63 -11.92 8.64 8.37
N SER A 64 -11.84 9.64 9.25
CA SER A 64 -12.77 10.79 9.29
C SER A 64 -12.93 11.57 7.98
N ASN A 65 -12.09 11.34 6.95
CA ASN A 65 -12.14 12.03 5.66
C ASN A 65 -12.49 11.13 4.45
N ASP A 66 -12.84 9.85 4.65
CA ASP A 66 -13.15 8.90 3.57
C ASP A 66 -12.12 8.94 2.42
N GLU A 67 -10.83 8.88 2.75
CA GLU A 67 -9.77 9.02 1.76
C GLU A 67 -9.74 7.79 0.83
N ILE A 68 -9.80 8.08 -0.47
CA ILE A 68 -9.70 7.08 -1.54
C ILE A 68 -8.34 7.23 -2.23
N VAL A 69 -7.57 6.14 -2.22
CA VAL A 69 -6.22 6.08 -2.79
C VAL A 69 -6.21 5.05 -3.91
N GLU A 70 -5.75 5.44 -5.10
CA GLU A 70 -5.65 4.56 -6.27
C GLU A 70 -4.20 4.33 -6.66
N PHE A 71 -3.83 3.05 -6.83
CA PHE A 71 -2.49 2.64 -7.24
C PHE A 71 -2.54 1.38 -8.11
N GLY A 72 -1.47 1.13 -8.86
CA GLY A 72 -1.40 0.04 -9.81
C GLY A 72 0.02 -0.45 -10.07
N ALA A 73 0.17 -1.20 -11.16
CA ALA A 73 1.45 -1.73 -11.60
C ALA A 73 2.54 -0.63 -11.68
N GLY A 74 3.68 -0.88 -11.04
CA GLY A 74 4.81 0.05 -10.97
C GLY A 74 4.83 0.96 -9.75
N ASP A 75 3.80 0.93 -8.90
CA ASP A 75 3.70 1.79 -7.71
C ASP A 75 4.23 1.08 -6.45
N LEU A 76 4.95 1.83 -5.61
CA LEU A 76 5.35 1.42 -4.26
C LEU A 76 4.40 2.05 -3.25
N VAL A 77 3.79 1.23 -2.42
CA VAL A 77 2.74 1.61 -1.49
C VAL A 77 3.17 1.27 -0.08
N ILE A 78 3.12 2.24 0.82
CA ILE A 78 3.41 2.08 2.24
C ILE A 78 2.12 2.30 3.02
N ILE A 79 1.75 1.31 3.81
CA ILE A 79 0.51 1.25 4.55
C ILE A 79 0.87 1.28 6.04
N PRO A 80 0.46 2.31 6.79
CA PRO A 80 0.83 2.43 8.19
C PRO A 80 0.15 1.36 9.06
N LYS A 81 0.83 1.00 10.15
CA LYS A 81 0.28 0.13 11.20
C LYS A 81 -1.01 0.73 11.78
N GLY A 82 -1.98 -0.13 12.03
CA GLY A 82 -3.29 0.22 12.59
C GLY A 82 -4.31 0.69 11.55
N LEU A 83 -3.95 0.77 10.26
CA LEU A 83 -4.88 1.21 9.23
C LEU A 83 -5.92 0.12 8.92
N SER A 84 -7.19 0.51 8.88
CA SER A 84 -8.29 -0.32 8.37
C SER A 84 -8.81 0.27 7.07
N CYS A 85 -8.78 -0.50 6.00
CA CYS A 85 -9.19 -0.03 4.68
C CYS A 85 -9.83 -1.14 3.85
N THR A 86 -10.59 -0.73 2.84
CA THR A 86 -11.23 -1.65 1.88
C THR A 86 -10.49 -1.54 0.55
N TRP A 87 -9.94 -2.65 0.09
CA TRP A 87 -9.30 -2.79 -1.21
C TRP A 87 -10.35 -3.22 -2.24
N ASP A 88 -10.62 -2.35 -3.20
CA ASP A 88 -11.37 -2.65 -4.42
C ASP A 88 -10.37 -2.98 -5.53
N VAL A 89 -10.20 -4.25 -5.80
CA VAL A 89 -9.30 -4.77 -6.82
C VAL A 89 -10.04 -4.85 -8.14
N SER A 90 -9.80 -3.90 -9.04
CA SER A 90 -10.43 -3.90 -10.36
C SER A 90 -9.74 -4.86 -11.34
N ILE A 91 -8.42 -5.04 -11.19
CA ILE A 91 -7.61 -5.96 -12.01
C ILE A 91 -6.75 -6.80 -11.07
N ALA A 92 -6.68 -8.11 -11.34
CA ALA A 92 -5.89 -9.06 -10.55
C ALA A 92 -4.51 -8.50 -10.19
N VAL A 93 -4.20 -8.50 -8.90
CA VAL A 93 -2.99 -7.92 -8.33
C VAL A 93 -1.89 -8.95 -8.30
N ASP A 94 -0.68 -8.51 -8.61
CA ASP A 94 0.57 -9.21 -8.32
C ASP A 94 1.48 -8.19 -7.64
N LYS A 95 1.88 -8.44 -6.39
CA LYS A 95 2.70 -7.51 -5.61
C LYS A 95 3.79 -8.24 -4.82
N HIS A 96 4.90 -7.57 -4.62
CA HIS A 96 5.85 -7.91 -3.55
C HIS A 96 5.42 -7.18 -2.28
N TYR A 97 5.45 -7.85 -1.13
CA TYR A 97 5.06 -7.22 0.13
C TYR A 97 6.04 -7.55 1.25
N LYS A 98 6.19 -6.64 2.21
CA LYS A 98 7.00 -6.81 3.40
C LYS A 98 6.29 -6.16 4.57
N PHE A 99 6.12 -6.92 5.64
CA PHE A 99 5.67 -6.37 6.91
C PHE A 99 6.87 -5.90 7.73
N ASP A 100 6.76 -4.74 8.34
CA ASP A 100 7.69 -4.29 9.36
C ASP A 100 7.43 -5.08 10.65
N SER A 101 8.41 -5.89 11.04
CA SER A 101 8.39 -6.64 12.31
C SER A 101 8.98 -5.74 13.39
N SER A 102 8.21 -4.74 13.84
CA SER A 102 8.52 -3.96 15.04
C SER A 102 8.22 -4.73 16.31
#